data_AF-A0A975C8G9-F1
#
_entry.id   AF-A0A975C8G9-F1
#
_cell.length_a   1.000
_cell.length_b   1.000
_cell.length_c   1.000
_cell.angle_alpha   90.00
_cell.angle_beta   90.00
_cell.angle_gamma   90.00
#
_symmetry.space_group_name_H-M   'P 1'
#
loop_
_entity.id
_entity.type
_entity.pdbx_description
1 polymer ?
#
loop_
_entity_poly.entity_id
_entity_poly.type
_entity_poly.pdbx_seq_one_letter_code
_entity_poly.pdbx_strand_id
1 'polypeptide(L)' 'MNRKRVFTEHDRKDAEGPYMDNPENMKTDKESIYDMHEDMQTVDTVPLEDAKMEWNEEKQENHHKTKSDSSTEEKFPG' A
#
# COMPACT_ATOMS: atom_id res chain seq x y z
N MET A 1 6.08 -31.95 12.67
CA MET A 1 6.13 -30.68 11.90
C MET A 1 6.07 -29.50 12.87
N ASN A 2 7.09 -28.65 12.92
CA ASN A 2 6.99 -27.37 13.62
C ASN A 2 6.17 -26.41 12.76
N ARG A 3 4.97 -26.03 13.23
CA ARG A 3 4.17 -24.98 12.59
C ARG A 3 4.88 -23.65 12.85
N LYS A 4 5.58 -23.13 11.85
CA LYS A 4 6.13 -21.76 11.91
C LYS A 4 4.94 -20.81 12.03
N ARG A 5 4.99 -19.88 13.00
CA ARG A 5 3.98 -18.81 13.11
C ARG A 5 4.06 -17.96 11.85
N VAL A 6 2.90 -17.64 11.27
CA VAL A 6 2.81 -16.72 10.12
C VAL A 6 2.99 -15.30 10.68
N PHE A 7 3.87 -14.53 10.06
CA PHE A 7 4.04 -13.11 10.38
C PHE A 7 2.77 -12.36 9.97
N THR A 8 2.16 -11.67 10.92
CA THR A 8 0.95 -10.89 10.68
C THR A 8 1.24 -9.40 10.87
N GLU A 9 0.30 -8.55 10.45
CA GLU A 9 0.46 -7.11 10.57
C GLU A 9 0.66 -6.63 12.02
N HIS A 10 0.19 -7.40 13.02
CA HIS A 10 0.35 -7.09 14.44
C HIS A 10 1.76 -7.39 14.96
N ASP A 11 2.56 -8.17 14.21
CA ASP A 11 3.95 -8.46 14.55
C ASP A 11 4.91 -7.39 13.97
N ARG A 12 4.41 -6.45 13.14
CA ARG A 12 5.18 -5.30 12.64
C ARG A 12 5.34 -4.24 13.73
N LYS A 13 6.50 -3.60 13.79
CA LYS A 13 6.77 -2.49 14.71
C LYS A 13 6.06 -1.21 14.24
N ASP A 14 5.79 -0.31 15.17
CA ASP A 14 5.20 0.99 14.89
C ASP A 14 6.24 1.92 14.23
N ALA A 15 5.82 2.74 13.27
CA ALA A 15 6.70 3.69 12.60
C ALA A 15 7.02 4.88 13.51
N GLU A 16 8.26 5.38 13.45
CA GLU A 16 8.69 6.58 14.17
C GLU A 16 8.28 7.89 13.45
N GLY A 17 7.83 7.81 12.19
CA GLY A 17 7.51 8.94 11.31
C GLY A 17 6.01 9.22 11.12
N PRO A 18 5.67 10.22 10.29
CA PRO A 18 4.28 10.51 9.91
C PRO A 18 3.64 9.31 9.20
N TYR A 19 2.39 9.00 9.54
CA TYR A 19 1.59 7.89 8.98
C TYR A 19 1.41 7.87 7.45
N MET A 20 1.72 8.99 6.78
CA MET A 20 1.59 9.17 5.33
C MET A 20 2.95 9.22 4.62
N ASP A 21 4.05 9.22 5.35
CA ASP A 21 5.40 9.42 4.81
C ASP A 21 6.12 8.06 4.74
N ASN A 22 5.59 7.20 3.87
CA ASN A 22 6.15 5.88 3.62
C ASN A 22 6.30 5.62 2.11
N PRO A 23 7.39 4.95 1.70
CA PRO A 23 7.73 4.77 0.29
C PRO A 23 6.74 3.89 -0.51
N GLU A 24 5.90 3.08 0.15
CA GLU A 24 4.79 2.33 -0.44
C GLU A 24 3.50 3.15 -0.61
N ASN A 25 3.50 4.41 -0.13
CA ASN A 25 2.39 5.36 -0.16
C ASN A 25 1.09 4.81 0.49
N MET A 26 1.25 3.93 1.48
CA MET A 26 0.13 3.36 2.24
C MET A 26 -0.14 4.15 3.50
N LYS A 27 -1.41 4.39 3.76
CA LYS A 27 -1.89 4.86 5.06
C LYS A 27 -1.62 3.77 6.12
N THR A 28 -0.47 3.81 6.82
CA THR A 28 -0.11 2.82 7.86
C THR A 28 0.71 3.43 9.00
N ASP A 29 0.48 2.93 10.21
CA ASP A 29 1.09 3.35 11.49
C ASP A 29 2.33 2.54 11.85
N LYS A 30 2.71 1.62 10.97
CA LYS A 30 3.76 0.63 11.18
C LYS A 30 4.94 0.90 10.26
N GLU A 31 6.11 0.38 10.63
CA GLU A 31 7.32 0.48 9.82
C GLU A 31 7.05 0.03 8.37
N SER A 32 7.75 0.69 7.43
CA SER A 32 7.63 0.39 6.01
C SER A 32 7.97 -1.08 5.77
N ILE A 33 7.20 -1.71 4.87
CA ILE A 33 7.41 -3.11 4.52
C ILE A 33 8.82 -3.30 3.91
N TYR A 34 9.36 -2.28 3.24
CA TYR A 34 10.66 -2.32 2.60
C TYR A 34 11.82 -2.22 3.58
N ASP A 35 11.61 -1.60 4.74
CA ASP A 35 12.64 -1.47 5.78
C ASP A 35 12.83 -2.76 6.59
N MET A 36 11.87 -3.70 6.52
CA MET A 36 11.99 -5.01 7.18
C MET A 36 13.02 -5.94 6.51
N HIS A 37 13.39 -5.65 5.26
CA HIS A 37 14.17 -6.55 4.40
C HIS A 37 15.32 -5.78 3.72
N GLU A 38 16.56 -6.07 4.12
CA GLU A 38 17.76 -5.36 3.60
C GLU A 38 17.92 -5.49 2.07
N ASP A 39 17.47 -6.59 1.48
CA ASP A 39 17.51 -6.84 0.03
C ASP A 39 16.50 -5.99 -0.76
N MET A 40 15.47 -5.45 -0.11
CA MET A 40 14.49 -4.57 -0.74
C MET A 40 14.94 -3.12 -0.83
N GLN A 41 16.00 -2.71 -0.11
CA GLN A 41 16.49 -1.32 -0.11
C GLN A 41 16.98 -0.83 -1.48
N THR A 42 17.40 -1.75 -2.35
CA THR A 42 17.89 -1.42 -3.69
C THR A 42 16.81 -1.46 -4.77
N VAL A 43 15.59 -1.86 -4.41
CA VAL A 43 14.50 -2.05 -5.35
C VAL A 43 13.60 -0.82 -5.31
N ASP A 44 13.25 -0.30 -6.49
CA ASP A 44 12.29 0.78 -6.59
C ASP A 44 10.95 0.38 -5.96
N THR A 45 10.36 1.30 -5.20
CA THR A 45 9.12 1.03 -4.50
C THR A 45 7.94 1.04 -5.47
N VAL A 46 6.94 0.21 -5.19
CA VAL A 46 5.72 0.13 -5.99
C VAL A 46 4.60 0.82 -5.22
N PRO A 47 3.87 1.77 -5.82
CA PRO A 47 2.73 2.42 -5.18
C PRO A 47 1.56 1.42 -5.09
N LEU A 48 1.35 0.87 -3.90
CA LEU A 48 0.41 -0.25 -3.71
C LEU A 48 -1.06 0.20 -3.58
N GLU A 49 -1.32 1.40 -3.05
CA GLU A 49 -2.68 1.95 -3.03
C GLU A 49 -3.21 2.21 -4.43
N ASP A 50 -2.39 2.81 -5.31
CA ASP A 50 -2.77 3.08 -6.70
C ASP A 50 -3.01 1.77 -7.47
N ALA A 51 -2.10 0.80 -7.36
CA ALA A 51 -2.26 -0.50 -8.02
C ALA A 51 -3.51 -1.26 -7.53
N LYS A 52 -3.82 -1.17 -6.23
CA LYS A 52 -5.03 -1.77 -5.66
C LYS A 52 -6.29 -1.04 -6.14
N MET A 53 -6.24 0.28 -6.26
CA MET A 53 -7.34 1.07 -6.81
C MET A 53 -7.62 0.68 -8.25
N GLU A 54 -6.59 0.61 -9.10
CA GLU A 54 -6.70 0.14 -10.49
C GLU A 54 -7.29 -1.27 -10.56
N TRP A 55 -6.78 -2.22 -9.78
CA TRP A 55 -7.33 -3.58 -9.75
C TRP A 55 -8.79 -3.62 -9.29
N ASN A 56 -9.18 -2.80 -8.33
CA ASN A 56 -10.57 -2.71 -7.88
C ASN A 56 -11.46 -2.06 -8.94
N GLU A 57 -10.97 -1.07 -9.68
CA GLU A 57 -11.66 -0.45 -10.82
C GLU A 57 -11.85 -1.46 -11.97
N GLU A 58 -10.81 -2.25 -12.28
CA GLU A 58 -10.87 -3.32 -13.30
C GLU A 58 -11.80 -4.46 -12.89
N LYS A 59 -11.78 -4.85 -11.61
CA LYS A 59 -12.59 -5.94 -11.08
C LYS A 59 -14.04 -5.53 -10.82
N GLN A 60 -14.31 -4.24 -10.59
CA GLN A 60 -15.66 -3.72 -10.62
C GLN A 60 -16.16 -3.79 -12.06
N GLU A 61 -16.94 -4.84 -12.35
CA GLU A 61 -17.69 -5.11 -13.60
C GLU A 61 -18.57 -3.94 -14.09
N ASN A 62 -18.64 -2.84 -13.32
CA ASN A 62 -19.35 -1.61 -13.62
C ASN A 62 -18.41 -0.56 -14.23
N HIS A 63 -18.00 -0.76 -15.48
CA HIS A 63 -17.28 0.24 -16.30
C HIS A 63 -17.96 1.63 -16.36
N HIS A 64 -19.20 1.75 -15.91
CA HIS A 64 -19.96 3.00 -15.86
C HIS A 64 -19.74 3.83 -14.60
N LYS A 65 -19.15 3.28 -13.51
CA LYS A 65 -18.83 4.03 -12.28
C LYS A 65 -17.43 4.65 -12.29
N THR A 66 -16.52 4.12 -13.10
CA THR A 66 -15.11 4.56 -13.18
C THR A 66 -14.94 6.03 -13.58
N LYS A 67 -15.92 6.60 -14.30
CA LYS A 67 -15.94 8.03 -14.66
C LYS A 67 -16.16 8.98 -13.47
N SER A 68 -16.73 8.51 -12.36
CA SER A 68 -17.01 9.35 -11.19
C SER A 68 -15.79 9.49 -10.28
N ASP A 69 -15.01 8.41 -10.14
CA ASP A 69 -13.88 8.33 -9.22
C ASP A 69 -12.52 8.63 -9.87
N SER A 70 -12.42 8.68 -11.21
CA SER A 70 -11.17 9.04 -11.92
C SER A 70 -10.77 10.52 -11.80
N SER A 71 -11.59 11.37 -11.15
CA SER A 71 -11.35 12.81 -11.01
C SER A 71 -11.45 13.28 -9.55
N THR A 72 -11.23 12.38 -8.59
CA THR A 72 -11.14 12.76 -7.18
C THR A 72 -9.80 13.41 -6.87
N GLU A 73 -9.86 14.42 -6.00
CA GLU A 73 -8.70 15.17 -5.48
C GLU A 73 -7.64 14.28 -4.81
N GLU A 74 -8.02 13.06 -4.41
CA GLU A 74 -7.10 12.07 -3.83
C GLU A 74 -6.11 11.50 -4.87
N LYS A 75 -6.53 11.36 -6.14
CA LYS A 75 -5.69 10.84 -7.25
C LYS A 75 -4.92 11.95 -7.97
N PHE A 76 -5.43 13.19 -7.91
CA PHE A 76 -4.82 14.38 -8.50
C PHE A 76 -4.85 15.58 -7.52
N PRO A 77 -3.94 15.65 -6.55
CA PRO A 77 -3.78 16.87 -5.76
C PRO A 77 -3.16 17.96 -6.65
N GLY A 78 -3.84 19.10 -6.76
CA GLY A 78 -3.37 20.29 -7.50
C GLY A 78 -2.20 21.02 -6.85
#